data_AF-A0A838SR30-F1
#
_entry.id   AF-A0A838SR30-F1
#
_cell.length_a   1.000
_cell.length_b   1.000
_cell.length_c   1.000
_cell.angle_alpha   90.00
_cell.angle_beta   90.00
_cell.angle_gamma   90.00
#
_symmetry.space_group_name_H-M   'P 1'
#
loop_
_entity.id
_entity.type
_entity.pdbx_description
1 polymer ?
#
loop_
_entity_poly.entity_id
_entity_poly.type
_entity_poly.pdbx_seq_one_letter_code
_entity_poly.pdbx_strand_id
1 'polypeptide(L)' 'MRPRCRWVVRRLQAYLDGELDSATATKVEKHLEACRRCGLEATTYEAIKSALSRGRRVDDEAVQRLREFGVSLRRDQR' A
#
# COMPACT_ATOMS: atom_id res chain seq x y z
N MET A 1 -5.41 -18.62 17.43
CA MET A 1 -4.92 -18.13 16.11
C MET A 1 -3.73 -18.98 15.67
N ARG A 2 -3.72 -19.51 14.43
CA ARG A 2 -2.65 -20.41 13.94
C ARG A 2 -1.36 -19.62 13.62
N PRO A 3 -0.15 -20.22 13.75
CA PRO A 3 1.12 -19.53 13.50
C PRO A 3 1.23 -18.91 12.11
N ARG A 4 0.80 -19.62 11.06
CA ARG A 4 0.81 -19.09 9.68
C ARG A 4 -0.09 -17.87 9.50
N CYS A 5 -1.28 -17.87 10.11
CA CYS A 5 -2.17 -16.71 10.08
C CYS A 5 -1.51 -15.49 10.75
N ARG A 6 -0.82 -15.66 11.88
CA ARG A 6 -0.08 -14.56 12.53
C ARG A 6 1.04 -14.02 11.65
N TRP A 7 1.75 -14.91 10.96
CA TRP A 7 2.82 -14.52 10.05
C TRP A 7 2.29 -13.70 8.86
N VAL A 8 1.15 -14.10 8.30
CA VAL A 8 0.48 -13.38 7.20
C VAL A 8 -0.10 -12.05 7.64
N VAL A 9 -0.83 -12.00 8.75
CA VAL A 9 -1.43 -10.74 9.25
C VAL A 9 -0.37 -9.67 9.46
N ARG A 10 0.82 -10.02 9.97
CA ARG A 10 1.94 -9.08 10.13
C ARG A 10 2.54 -8.56 8.81
N ARG A 11 2.30 -9.26 7.70
CA ARG A 11 2.83 -8.94 6.36
C ARG A 11 1.77 -8.43 5.40
N LEU A 12 0.51 -8.39 5.84
CA LEU A 12 -0.61 -8.13 4.97
C LEU A 12 -0.55 -6.74 4.34
N GLN A 13 -0.19 -5.71 5.10
CA GLN A 13 -0.07 -4.35 4.55
C GLN A 13 1.05 -4.27 3.51
N ALA A 14 2.27 -4.70 3.84
CA ALA A 14 3.38 -4.75 2.89
C ALA A 14 3.07 -5.58 1.62
N TYR A 15 2.29 -6.67 1.76
CA TYR A 15 1.79 -7.42 0.61
C TYR A 15 0.86 -6.57 -0.27
N LEU A 16 -0.14 -5.91 0.33
CA LEU A 16 -1.10 -5.05 -0.36
C LEU A 16 -0.46 -3.79 -0.95
N ASP A 17 0.68 -3.36 -0.42
CA ASP A 17 1.47 -2.23 -0.91
C ASP A 17 2.50 -2.64 -1.97
N GLY A 18 2.69 -3.95 -2.21
CA GLY A 18 3.66 -4.46 -3.18
C GLY A 18 5.12 -4.38 -2.72
N GLU A 19 5.35 -4.29 -1.41
CA GLU A 19 6.67 -4.07 -0.80
C GLU A 19 7.37 -5.39 -0.39
N LEU A 20 6.73 -6.54 -0.59
CA LEU A 20 7.32 -7.84 -0.30
C LEU A 20 8.16 -8.34 -1.48
N ASP A 21 9.24 -9.07 -1.15
CA ASP A 21 9.95 -9.87 -2.14
C ASP A 21 9.03 -10.95 -2.75
N SER A 22 9.31 -11.36 -3.98
CA SER A 22 8.46 -12.28 -4.75
C SER A 22 8.22 -13.61 -4.04
N ALA A 23 9.21 -14.14 -3.34
CA ALA A 23 9.09 -15.41 -2.62
C ALA A 23 8.19 -15.28 -1.39
N THR A 24 8.26 -14.17 -0.67
CA THR A 24 7.39 -13.88 0.47
C THR A 24 5.97 -13.55 0.01
N ALA A 25 5.80 -12.78 -1.07
CA ALA A 25 4.50 -12.47 -1.66
C ALA A 25 3.75 -13.75 -2.07
N THR A 26 4.42 -14.67 -2.77
CA THR A 26 3.85 -15.98 -3.16
C THR A 26 3.37 -16.80 -1.95
N LYS A 27 4.11 -16.77 -0.84
CA LYS A 27 3.73 -17.49 0.40
C LYS A 27 2.50 -16.87 1.07
N VAL A 28 2.40 -15.54 1.04
CA VAL A 28 1.24 -14.81 1.55
C VAL A 28 0.02 -15.15 0.70
N GLU A 29 0.12 -15.00 -0.62
CA GLU A 29 -0.94 -15.29 -1.58
C GLU A 29 -1.54 -16.69 -1.39
N LYS A 30 -0.69 -17.73 -1.40
CA LYS A 30 -1.13 -19.12 -1.15
C LYS A 30 -1.88 -19.30 0.17
N HIS A 31 -1.53 -18.53 1.20
CA HIS A 31 -2.24 -18.60 2.47
C HIS A 31 -3.59 -17.85 2.44
N LEU A 32 -3.67 -16.72 1.75
CA LEU A 32 -4.91 -15.98 1.58
C LEU A 32 -5.97 -16.83 0.85
N GLU A 33 -5.55 -17.57 -0.18
CA GLU A 33 -6.40 -18.52 -0.91
C GLU A 33 -6.85 -19.68 -0.02
N ALA A 34 -5.94 -20.25 0.78
CA ALA A 34 -6.21 -21.42 1.59
C ALA A 34 -6.92 -21.12 2.94
N CYS A 35 -6.93 -19.87 3.39
CA CYS A 35 -7.46 -19.48 4.69
C CYS A 35 -8.53 -18.40 4.56
N ARG A 36 -9.80 -18.81 4.58
CA ARG A 36 -10.98 -17.92 4.51
C ARG A 36 -10.88 -16.69 5.41
N ARG A 37 -10.44 -16.85 6.67
CA ARG A 37 -10.31 -15.73 7.60
C ARG A 37 -9.29 -14.69 7.12
N CYS A 38 -8.10 -15.13 6.71
CA CYS A 38 -7.06 -14.21 6.24
C CYS A 38 -7.42 -13.61 4.87
N GLY A 39 -8.06 -14.38 3.98
CA GLY A 39 -8.59 -13.87 2.73
C GLY A 39 -9.62 -12.75 2.92
N LEU A 40 -10.60 -12.95 3.82
CA LEU A 40 -11.59 -11.90 4.15
C LEU A 40 -10.94 -10.64 4.73
N GLU A 41 -9.91 -10.80 5.57
CA GLU A 41 -9.15 -9.69 6.13
C GLU A 41 -8.43 -8.91 5.02
N ALA A 42 -7.79 -9.60 4.07
CA ALA A 42 -7.16 -8.97 2.90
C ALA A 42 -8.16 -8.18 2.05
N THR A 43 -9.29 -8.80 1.69
CA THR A 43 -10.36 -8.12 0.92
C THR A 43 -10.90 -6.89 1.64
N THR A 44 -11.02 -6.93 2.97
CA THR A 44 -11.46 -5.78 3.77
C THR A 44 -10.46 -4.63 3.66
N TYR A 45 -9.16 -4.91 3.80
CA TYR A 45 -8.13 -3.88 3.65
C TYR A 45 -8.02 -3.33 2.23
N GLU A 46 -8.19 -4.16 1.19
CA GLU A 46 -8.25 -3.72 -0.21
C GLU A 46 -9.42 -2.77 -0.47
N ALA A 47 -10.59 -3.08 0.09
CA ALA A 47 -11.77 -2.22 0.00
C ALA A 47 -11.54 -0.87 0.69
N ILE A 48 -10.93 -0.87 1.88
CA ILE A 48 -10.55 0.35 2.60
C ILE A 48 -9.55 1.17 1.77
N LYS A 49 -8.48 0.56 1.28
CA LYS A 49 -7.46 1.22 0.44
C LYS A 49 -8.08 1.83 -0.82
N SER A 50 -8.99 1.11 -1.46
CA SER A 50 -9.76 1.58 -2.63
C SER A 50 -10.69 2.74 -2.29
N ALA A 51 -11.34 2.73 -1.13
CA ALA A 51 -12.19 3.83 -0.70
C ALA A 51 -11.37 5.09 -0.40
N LEU A 52 -10.21 4.93 0.26
CA LEU A 52 -9.31 6.03 0.60
C LEU A 52 -8.65 6.65 -0.65
N SER A 53 -8.27 5.83 -1.65
CA SER A 53 -7.68 6.34 -2.89
C SER A 53 -8.69 7.14 -3.72
N ARG A 54 -9.95 6.73 -3.75
CA ARG A 54 -11.03 7.47 -4.43
C ARG A 54 -11.28 8.85 -3.81
N GLY A 55 -11.02 9.03 -2.52
CA GLY A 55 -11.21 10.30 -1.80
C GLY A 55 -10.07 11.32 -1.96
N ARG A 56 -8.94 10.95 -2.57
CA ARG A 56 -7.79 11.85 -2.77
C ARG A 56 -7.25 11.77 -4.19
N ARG A 57 -7.89 12.49 -5.10
CA ARG A 57 -7.16 13.05 -6.25
C ARG A 57 -6.46 14.30 -5.74
N VAL A 58 -5.14 14.26 -5.66
CA VAL A 58 -4.36 15.49 -5.48
C VAL A 58 -4.47 16.25 -6.79
N ASP A 59 -4.83 17.52 -6.70
CA ASP A 59 -4.93 18.40 -7.87
C ASP A 59 -3.57 18.52 -8.56
N ASP A 60 -3.51 18.13 -9.83
CA ASP A 60 -2.26 18.06 -10.60
C ASP A 60 -1.59 19.45 -10.73
N GLU A 61 -2.40 20.52 -10.80
CA GLU A 61 -1.92 21.89 -10.84
C GLU A 61 -1.27 22.30 -9.50
N ALA A 62 -1.88 21.94 -8.36
CA ALA A 62 -1.28 22.14 -7.05
C ALA A 62 0.07 21.40 -6.90
N VAL A 63 0.18 20.17 -7.41
CA VAL A 63 1.45 19.44 -7.43
C VAL A 63 2.49 20.14 -8.31
N GLN A 64 2.09 20.62 -9.48
CA GLN A 64 2.97 21.31 -10.40
C GLN A 64 3.51 22.62 -9.78
N ARG A 65 2.65 23.41 -9.14
CA ARG A 65 3.06 24.61 -8.41
C ARG A 65 4.06 24.30 -7.29
N LEU A 66 3.86 23.23 -6.53
CA LEU A 66 4.81 22.78 -5.51
C LEU A 66 6.18 22.40 -6.10
N ARG A 67 6.21 21.76 -7.28
CA ARG A 67 7.45 21.42 -7.98
C ARG A 67 8.21 22.67 -8.42
N GLU A 68 7.50 23.62 -9.03
CA GLU A 68 8.07 24.89 -9.49
C GLU A 68 8.63 25.70 -8.32
N PHE A 69 7.90 25.77 -7.21
CA PHE A 69 8.37 26.42 -5.98
C PHE A 69 9.66 25.77 -5.46
N GLY A 70 9.73 24.44 -5.42
CA GLY A 70 10.95 23.72 -5.04
C GLY A 70 12.13 23.95 -5.98
N VAL A 71 11.90 24.26 -7.25
CA VAL A 71 12.95 24.68 -8.20
C VAL A 71 13.43 26.09 -7.86
N SER A 72 12.52 27.03 -7.56
CA SER A 72 12.87 28.41 -7.20
C SER A 72 13.73 28.47 -5.95
N LEU A 73 13.37 27.72 -4.89
CA LEU A 73 14.13 27.69 -3.64
C LEU A 73 15.60 27.25 -3.81
N ARG A 74 15.89 26.38 -4.79
CA ARG A 74 17.28 25.97 -5.10
C ARG A 74 18.06 27.02 -5.88
N ARG A 75 17.38 27.90 -6.62
CA ARG A 75 18.00 28.97 -7.39
C ARG A 75 18.35 30.16 -6.50
N ASP A 76 17.51 30.45 -5.51
CA ASP A 76 17.70 31.58 -4.59
C ASP A 76 18.76 31.32 -3.50
N GLN A 77 19.24 30.08 -3.35
CA GLN A 77 20.32 29.69 -2.43
C GLN A 77 21.72 29.73 -3.07
N ARG A 78 21.87 30.30 -4.27
CA ARG A 78 23.14 30.42 -4.99
C ARG A 78 23.69 31.83 -5.02
#